data_AF-A0A953MM48-F1
#
_entry.id   AF-A0A953MM48-F1
#
_cell.length_a   1.000
_cell.length_b   1.000
_cell.length_c   1.000
_cell.angle_alpha   90.00
_cell.angle_beta   90.00
_cell.angle_gamma   90.00
#
_symmetry.space_group_name_H-M   'P 1'
#
loop_
_entity.id
_entity.type
_entity.pdbx_description
1 polymer ?
#
loop_
_entity_poly.entity_id
_entity_poly.type
_entity_poly.pdbx_seq_one_letter_code
_entity_poly.pdbx_strand_id
1 'polypeptide(L)' 'LLGLANSTVSQHLKILKETGFIVEEKDGKWVNYKVNPAPIDPRINTVMVSLDFWIKNEELIISDKSKVKKLDRNKICSN' A
#
# COMPACT_ATOMS: atom_id res chain seq x y z
N LEU A 1 11.19 7.90 -1.36
CA LEU A 1 11.16 6.52 -0.80
C LEU A 1 10.97 5.47 -1.89
N LEU A 2 9.86 5.50 -2.64
CA LEU A 2 9.54 4.50 -3.67
C LEU A 2 10.21 4.74 -5.03
N GLY A 3 10.96 5.83 -5.20
CA GLY A 3 11.54 6.22 -6.50
C GLY A 3 10.51 6.68 -7.54
N LEU A 4 9.23 6.79 -7.17
CA LEU A 4 8.15 7.27 -8.01
C LEU A 4 7.79 8.72 -7.65
N ALA A 5 7.27 9.45 -8.64
CA ALA A 5 6.67 10.76 -8.41
C ALA A 5 5.43 10.63 -7.51
N ASN A 6 5.20 11.63 -6.64
CA ASN A 6 4.04 11.63 -5.74
C ASN A 6 2.70 11.60 -6.51
N SER A 7 2.63 12.24 -7.68
CA SER A 7 1.44 12.19 -8.55
C SER A 7 1.11 10.77 -9.03
N THR A 8 2.12 10.00 -9.42
CA THR A 8 1.97 8.60 -9.84
C THR A 8 1.49 7.73 -8.68
N VAL A 9 2.07 7.91 -7.49
CA VAL A 9 1.64 7.16 -6.30
C VAL A 9 0.18 7.48 -5.96
N SER A 10 -0.21 8.76 -5.97
CA SER A 10 -1.59 9.18 -5.73
C SER A 10 -2.57 8.59 -6.74
N GLN A 11 -2.19 8.54 -8.02
CA GLN A 11 -3.02 7.92 -9.06
C GLN A 11 -3.22 6.43 -8.83
N HIS A 12 -2.16 5.68 -8.49
CA HIS A 12 -2.28 4.25 -8.17
C HIS A 12 -3.16 4.00 -6.94
N LEU A 13 -2.99 4.79 -5.87
CA LEU A 13 -3.81 4.68 -4.66
C LEU A 13 -5.29 4.94 -4.96
N LYS A 14 -5.60 5.92 -5.81
CA LYS A 14 -6.97 6.20 -6.24
C LYS A 14 -7.60 4.98 -6.92
N ILE A 15 -6.90 4.39 -7.90
CA ILE A 15 -7.41 3.22 -8.64
C ILE A 15 -7.62 2.03 -7.68
N LEU A 16 -6.65 1.74 -6.81
CA LEU A 16 -6.74 0.63 -5.84
C LEU A 16 -7.89 0.83 -4.85
N LYS A 17 -8.18 2.08 -4.46
CA LYS A 17 -9.30 2.41 -3.58
C LYS A 17 -10.63 2.23 -4.30
N GLU A 18 -10.77 2.78 -5.51
CA GLU A 18 -12.00 2.70 -6.32
C GLU A 18 -12.36 1.25 -6.67
N THR A 19 -11.35 0.42 -6.87
CA THR A 19 -11.52 -1.02 -7.14
C THR A 19 -11.71 -1.86 -5.87
N GLY A 20 -11.57 -1.27 -4.68
CA GLY A 20 -11.84 -1.94 -3.41
C GLY A 20 -10.69 -2.78 -2.84
N PHE A 21 -9.48 -2.70 -3.40
CA PHE A 21 -8.29 -3.38 -2.87
C PHE A 21 -7.75 -2.74 -1.59
N ILE A 22 -7.89 -1.42 -1.48
CA ILE A 22 -7.46 -0.67 -0.30
C ILE A 22 -8.60 0.21 0.22
N VAL A 23 -8.51 0.56 1.50
CA VAL A 23 -9.36 1.56 2.13
C VAL A 23 -8.50 2.69 2.67
N GLU A 24 -9.09 3.88 2.79
CA GLU A 24 -8.46 5.03 3.41
C GLU A 24 -9.02 5.28 4.81
N GLU A 25 -8.19 5.83 5.67
CA GLU A 25 -8.54 6.25 7.02
C GLU A 25 -7.88 7.59 7.31
N LYS A 26 -8.69 8.59 7.68
CA LYS A 26 -8.18 9.92 8.01
C LYS A 26 -7.81 9.97 9.49
N ASP A 27 -6.59 10.42 9.76
CA ASP A 27 -6.02 10.60 11.10
C ASP A 27 -5.50 12.04 11.20
N GLY A 28 -6.38 12.96 11.57
CA GLY A 28 -6.10 14.40 11.56
C GLY A 28 -5.72 14.91 10.17
N LYS A 29 -4.47 15.35 10.01
CA LYS A 29 -3.92 15.81 8.71
C LYS A 29 -3.45 14.66 7.80
N TRP A 30 -3.39 13.43 8.33
CA TRP A 30 -2.87 12.28 7.61
C TRP A 30 -4.00 11.50 6.94
N VAL A 31 -3.70 10.98 5.76
CA VAL A 31 -4.54 9.97 5.08
C VAL A 31 -3.74 8.68 5.06
N ASN A 32 -4.19 7.70 5.83
CA ASN A 32 -3.59 6.37 5.89
C ASN A 32 -4.31 5.46 4.91
N TYR A 33 -3.54 4.68 4.16
CA TYR A 33 -4.08 3.65 3.27
C TYR A 33 -3.74 2.28 3.85
N LYS A 34 -4.70 1.36 3.81
CA LYS A 34 -4.52 -0.02 4.24
C LYS A 34 -5.21 -0.99 3.29
N VAL A 35 -4.73 -2.21 3.21
CA VAL A 35 -5.43 -3.30 2.50
C VAL A 35 -6.84 -3.41 3.04
N ASN A 36 -7.82 -3.58 2.15
CA ASN A 36 -9.21 -3.74 2.55
C ASN A 36 -9.39 -5.10 3.27
N PRO A 37 -9.75 -5.12 4.58
CA PRO A 37 -9.90 -6.37 5.32
C PRO A 37 -11.18 -7.12 4.97
N ALA A 38 -12.16 -6.45 4.36
CA ALA A 38 -13.46 -7.01 4.02
C ALA A 38 -13.93 -6.48 2.65
N PRO A 39 -13.26 -6.86 1.54
CA PRO A 39 -13.70 -6.48 0.22
C PRO A 39 -15.08 -7.09 -0.08
N ILE A 40 -15.98 -6.27 -0.62
CA ILE A 40 -17.33 -6.70 -1.01
C ILE A 40 -17.26 -7.74 -2.13
N ASP A 41 -16.29 -7.57 -3.04
CA ASP A 41 -16.06 -8.50 -4.13
C ASP A 41 -15.11 -9.63 -3.68
N PRO A 42 -15.58 -10.90 -3.63
CA PRO A 42 -14.76 -12.02 -3.18
C PRO A 42 -13.55 -12.29 -4.08
N ARG A 43 -13.57 -11.83 -5.35
CA ARG A 43 -12.44 -11.98 -6.28
C ARG A 43 -11.22 -11.21 -5.81
N ILE A 44 -11.42 -10.05 -5.19
CA ILE A 44 -10.34 -9.24 -4.63
C ILE A 44 -9.60 -10.02 -3.55
N ASN A 45 -10.33 -10.68 -2.65
CA ASN A 45 -9.72 -11.50 -1.60
C ASN A 45 -8.88 -12.64 -2.19
N THR A 46 -9.40 -13.34 -3.20
CA THR A 46 -8.66 -14.40 -3.90
C THR A 46 -7.37 -13.90 -4.53
N VAL A 47 -7.42 -12.73 -5.20
CA VAL A 47 -6.23 -12.10 -5.79
C VAL A 47 -5.23 -11.73 -4.70
N MET A 48 -5.67 -11.11 -3.60
CA MET A 48 -4.78 -10.69 -2.51
C MET A 48 -4.05 -11.87 -1.86
N VAL A 49 -4.74 -12.99 -1.62
CA VAL A 49 -4.13 -14.22 -1.08
C VAL A 49 -3.11 -14.80 -2.07
N SER A 50 -3.45 -14.81 -3.37
CA SER A 50 -2.57 -15.35 -4.41
C SER A 50 -1.35 -14.46 -4.65
N LEU A 51 -1.51 -13.14 -4.52
CA LEU A 51 -0.48 -12.16 -4.77
C LEU A 51 0.72 -12.33 -3.84
N ASP A 52 0.49 -12.59 -2.54
CA ASP A 52 1.59 -12.83 -1.60
C ASP A 52 2.43 -14.04 -2.03
N PHE A 53 1.78 -15.11 -2.51
CA PHE A 53 2.50 -16.27 -3.06
C PHE A 53 3.31 -15.93 -4.31
N TRP A 54 2.78 -15.10 -5.21
CA TRP A 54 3.45 -14.71 -6.45
C TRP A 54 4.69 -13.84 -6.21
N ILE A 55 4.61 -12.87 -5.29
CA ILE A 55 5.63 -11.82 -5.17
C ILE A 55 6.60 -12.03 -4.00
N LYS A 56 6.35 -12.99 -3.09
CA LYS A 56 7.14 -13.16 -1.86
C LYS A 56 8.65 -13.31 -2.06
N ASN A 57 9.06 -13.90 -3.19
CA ASN A 57 10.46 -14.23 -3.49
C ASN A 57 11.13 -13.19 -4.40
N GLU A 58 10.42 -12.14 -4.82
CA GLU A 58 11.01 -11.09 -5.63
C GLU A 58 11.97 -10.25 -4.78
N GLU A 59 13.20 -10.06 -5.28
CA GLU A 59 14.23 -9.28 -4.59
C GLU A 59 13.78 -7.86 -4.25
N LEU A 60 13.01 -7.23 -5.15
CA LEU A 60 12.44 -5.91 -4.94
C LEU A 60 11.51 -5.89 -3.71
N ILE A 61 10.63 -6.88 -3.59
CA ILE A 61 9.69 -7.00 -2.47
C ILE A 61 10.43 -7.27 -1.16
N ILE A 62 11.44 -8.14 -1.17
CA ILE A 62 12.27 -8.43 0.01
C ILE A 62 13.02 -7.17 0.48
N SER A 63 13.58 -6.41 -0.47
CA SER A 63 14.27 -5.15 -0.22
C SER A 63 13.31 -4.10 0.38
N ASP A 64 12.13 -3.94 -0.21
CA ASP A 64 11.14 -2.98 0.26
C ASP A 64 10.59 -3.34 1.65
N LYS A 65 10.30 -4.63 1.92
CA LYS A 65 9.95 -5.10 3.27
C LYS A 65 11.02 -4.74 4.30
N SER A 66 12.30 -4.79 3.92
CA SER A 66 13.42 -4.43 4.81
C SER A 66 13.53 -2.92 5.05
N LYS A 67 13.26 -2.10 4.02
CA LYS A 67 13.22 -0.62 4.16
C LYS A 67 12.11 -0.19 5.09
N VAL A 68 10.89 -0.74 4.93
CA VAL A 68 9.71 -0.35 5.71
C VAL A 68 9.92 -0.48 7.21
N LYS A 69 10.64 -1.52 7.68
CA LYS A 69 10.96 -1.72 9.10
C LYS A 69 11.75 -0.56 9.74
N LYS A 70 12.44 0.25 8.95
CA LYS A 70 13.28 1.37 9.41
C LYS A 70 12.61 2.74 9.22
N LEU A 71 11.41 2.77 8.64
CA LEU A 71 10.73 4.03 8.35
C LEU A 71 9.99 4.54 9.58
N ASP A 72 10.06 5.86 9.77
CA ASP A 72 9.32 6.57 10.79
C ASP A 72 8.64 7.78 10.14
N ARG A 73 7.31 7.77 10.13
CA ARG A 73 6.51 8.84 9.52
C ARG A 73 6.81 10.21 10.14
N ASN A 74 7.11 10.24 11.44
CA ASN A 74 7.41 11.49 12.13
C ASN A 74 8.75 12.07 11.71
N LYS A 75 9.70 11.24 11.24
CA LYS A 75 10.97 11.72 10.68
C LYS A 75 10.86 12.09 9.20
N ILE A 76 10.02 11.38 8.45
CA ILE A 76 9.88 11.60 7.00
C ILE A 76 9.06 12.85 6.71
N CYS A 77 8.06 13.13 7.53
CA CYS A 77 7.10 14.19 7.27
C CYS A 77 7.17 15.35 8.28
N SER A 78 8.30 15.53 8.97
CA SER A 78 8.55 16.60 9.94
C SER A 78 8.85 17.99 9.35
N ASN A 79 8.53 18.23 8.08
CA ASN A 79 8.66 19.57 7.48
C ASN A 79 7.39 20.39 7.67
#